data_AF-A0A9D2DW05-F1
#
_entry.id   AF-A0A9D2DW05-F1
#
_cell.length_a   1.000
_cell.length_b   1.000
_cell.length_c   1.000
_cell.angle_alpha   90.00
_cell.angle_beta   90.00
_cell.angle_gamma   90.00
#
_symmetry.space_group_name_H-M   'P 1'
#
loop_
_entity.id
_entity.type
_entity.pdbx_description
1 polymer ?
#
loop_
_entity_poly.entity_id
_entity_poly.type
_entity_poly.pdbx_seq_one_letter_code
_entity_poly.pdbx_strand_id
1 'polypeptide(L)'
;MVRIFPLHYTKNQYESGVARNLQYSFELPEGEYVVEMYFTDPWNCSKAPTVTANGEAIFMDAAVNAVLTSEVITVTDGTLTLDITSDDLCINICYIRIIFAA
;
A
#
# COMPACT_ATOMS: atom_id res chain seq x y z
N MET A 1 -16.85 -7.57 0.83
CA MET A 1 -16.16 -6.29 0.56
C MET A 1 -15.79 -5.65 1.88
N VAL A 2 -14.52 -5.75 2.28
CA VAL A 2 -14.01 -5.04 3.45
C VAL A 2 -13.52 -3.68 2.94
N ARG A 3 -14.26 -2.61 3.21
CA ARG A 3 -13.81 -1.23 2.90
C ARG A 3 -13.17 -0.66 4.15
N ILE A 4 -11.89 -0.33 4.07
CA ILE A 4 -11.25 0.54 5.06
C ILE A 4 -11.28 1.96 4.49
N PHE A 5 -11.79 2.88 5.31
CA PHE A 5 -12.06 4.30 5.04
C PHE A 5 -10.76 5.10 4.78
N PRO A 6 -10.85 6.31 4.18
CA PRO A 6 -9.68 7.01 3.61
C PRO A 6 -8.70 7.42 4.70
N LEU A 7 -7.58 6.72 4.77
CA LEU A 7 -6.40 7.17 5.47
C LEU A 7 -5.59 8.01 4.48
N HIS A 8 -5.88 9.31 4.40
CA HIS A 8 -4.89 10.25 3.90
C HIS A 8 -3.76 10.28 4.92
N TYR A 9 -2.75 9.44 4.69
CA TYR A 9 -1.57 9.40 5.54
C TYR A 9 -0.35 9.81 4.74
N THR A 10 0.32 10.82 5.26
CA THR A 10 1.55 11.36 4.73
C THR A 10 2.64 11.15 5.76
N LYS A 11 3.72 10.47 5.39
CA LYS A 11 4.85 10.22 6.30
C LYS A 11 6.08 11.03 5.91
N ASN A 12 6.50 11.89 6.85
CA ASN A 12 7.70 12.74 6.89
C ASN A 12 8.00 13.57 5.61
N GLN A 13 7.20 14.56 5.24
CA GLN A 13 7.31 15.22 3.92
C GLN A 13 8.69 15.74 3.47
N TYR A 14 9.60 16.12 4.39
CA TYR A 14 10.88 16.77 4.03
C TYR A 14 12.08 16.39 4.92
N GLU A 15 11.90 15.49 5.88
CA GLU A 15 12.95 15.11 6.83
C GLU A 15 14.06 14.30 6.14
N SER A 16 15.30 14.75 6.35
CA SER A 16 16.49 14.07 5.85
C SER A 16 16.94 12.94 6.79
N GLY A 17 17.50 11.87 6.22
CA GLY A 17 18.10 10.76 6.98
C GLY A 17 17.10 9.81 7.65
N VAL A 18 15.83 9.78 7.20
CA VAL A 18 14.77 8.92 7.75
C VAL A 18 14.27 7.95 6.68
N ALA A 19 14.23 6.66 7.00
CA ALA A 19 13.65 5.62 6.14
C ALA A 19 12.12 5.76 6.03
N ARG A 20 11.57 5.54 4.83
CA ARG A 20 10.14 5.73 4.56
C ARG A 20 9.46 4.38 4.49
N ASN A 21 8.69 4.10 5.52
CA ASN A 21 8.07 2.80 5.71
C ASN A 21 6.71 2.97 6.41
N LEU A 22 5.66 2.44 5.79
CA LEU A 22 4.35 2.21 6.39
C LEU A 22 4.11 0.71 6.45
N GLN A 23 3.55 0.25 7.56
CA GLN A 23 3.27 -1.17 7.76
C GLN A 23 1.84 -1.28 8.24
N TYR A 24 1.05 -2.07 7.52
CA TYR A 24 -0.33 -2.39 7.87
C TYR A 24 -0.46 -3.90 8.05
N SER A 25 -1.32 -4.30 8.98
CA SER A 25 -1.70 -5.70 9.19
C SER A 25 -3.22 -5.75 9.32
N PHE A 26 -3.84 -6.68 8.59
CA PHE A 26 -5.28 -6.85 8.53
C PHE A 26 -5.63 -8.29 8.90
N GLU A 27 -6.50 -8.45 9.90
CA GLU A 27 -7.14 -9.73 10.20
C GLU A 27 -8.24 -9.99 9.17
N LEU A 28 -8.09 -11.05 8.39
CA LEU A 28 -8.99 -11.43 7.30
C LEU A 28 -9.22 -12.94 7.35
N PRO A 29 -10.41 -13.45 7.01
CA PRO A 29 -10.58 -14.90 6.82
C PRO A 29 -9.60 -15.44 5.76
N GLU A 30 -9.20 -16.69 5.90
CA GLU A 30 -8.46 -17.39 4.85
C GLU A 30 -9.22 -17.32 3.52
N GLY A 31 -8.49 -17.06 2.43
CA GLY A 31 -9.10 -16.88 1.12
C GLY A 31 -8.21 -16.09 0.16
N GLU A 32 -8.75 -15.82 -1.02
CA GLU A 32 -8.07 -15.10 -2.08
C GLU A 32 -8.58 -13.66 -2.17
N TYR A 33 -7.65 -12.72 -2.34
CA TYR A 33 -7.94 -11.29 -2.33
C TYR A 33 -7.16 -10.55 -3.41
N VAL A 34 -7.67 -9.40 -3.83
CA VAL A 34 -6.92 -8.39 -4.56
C VAL A 34 -6.85 -7.11 -3.72
N VAL A 35 -5.71 -6.42 -3.83
CA VAL A 35 -5.45 -5.16 -3.16
C VAL A 35 -5.52 -4.03 -4.20
N GLU A 36 -6.39 -3.07 -3.97
CA GLU A 36 -6.49 -1.84 -4.75
C GLU A 36 -5.97 -0.67 -3.92
N MET A 37 -5.06 0.13 -4.47
CA MET A 37 -4.42 1.24 -3.78
C MET A 37 -4.37 2.48 -4.66
N TYR A 38 -4.28 3.64 -4.01
CA TYR A 38 -4.07 4.91 -4.70
C TYR A 38 -3.08 5.77 -3.91
N PHE A 39 -2.03 6.21 -4.59
CA PHE A 39 -1.04 7.14 -4.09
C PHE A 39 -1.18 8.47 -4.81
N THR A 40 -0.75 9.56 -4.19
CA THR A 40 -0.74 10.88 -4.84
C THR A 40 0.61 11.57 -4.63
N ASP A 41 0.98 12.46 -5.56
CA ASP A 41 2.18 13.29 -5.45
C ASP A 41 1.85 14.77 -5.59
N PRO A 42 1.25 15.39 -4.56
CA PRO A 42 0.83 16.79 -4.61
C PRO A 42 2.00 17.76 -4.40
N TRP A 43 3.15 17.30 -3.89
CA TRP A 43 4.30 18.14 -3.54
C TRP A 43 5.58 17.81 -4.32
N ASN A 44 5.47 16.97 -5.34
CA ASN A 44 6.60 16.52 -6.15
C ASN A 44 7.68 15.78 -5.32
N CYS A 45 7.29 15.07 -4.26
CA CYS A 45 8.18 14.36 -3.34
C CYS A 45 7.62 13.04 -2.77
N SER A 46 6.54 12.50 -3.33
CA SER A 46 5.98 11.20 -2.91
C SER A 46 5.77 10.22 -4.04
N LYS A 47 6.81 9.95 -4.83
CA LYS A 47 6.77 9.09 -6.03
C LYS A 47 7.24 7.66 -5.77
N ALA A 48 6.88 6.78 -6.71
CA ALA A 48 7.43 5.44 -6.89
C ALA A 48 7.50 4.58 -5.60
N PRO A 49 6.42 4.50 -4.78
CA PRO A 49 6.45 3.61 -3.64
C PRO A 49 6.52 2.14 -4.09
N THR A 50 7.17 1.31 -3.29
CA THR A 50 7.12 -0.16 -3.40
C THR A 50 6.16 -0.70 -2.36
N VAL A 51 5.36 -1.69 -2.72
CA VAL A 51 4.42 -2.36 -1.81
C VAL A 51 4.66 -3.86 -1.84
N THR A 52 4.85 -4.45 -0.67
CA THR A 52 4.89 -5.90 -0.50
C THR A 52 3.71 -6.38 0.33
N ALA A 53 3.04 -7.45 -0.12
CA ALA A 53 2.03 -8.18 0.62
C ALA A 53 2.61 -9.49 1.16
N ASN A 54 2.53 -9.72 2.47
CA ASN A 54 3.10 -10.92 3.11
C ASN A 54 4.58 -11.18 2.73
N GLY A 55 5.34 -10.09 2.49
CA GLY A 55 6.74 -10.14 2.06
C GLY A 55 6.98 -10.26 0.55
N GLU A 56 5.94 -10.45 -0.26
CA GLU A 56 6.04 -10.52 -1.73
C GLU A 56 5.65 -9.20 -2.40
N ALA A 57 6.44 -8.73 -3.37
CA ALA A 57 6.16 -7.46 -4.03
C ALA A 57 4.90 -7.53 -4.90
N ILE A 58 3.93 -6.65 -4.64
CA ILE A 58 2.70 -6.52 -5.42
C ILE A 58 2.68 -5.26 -6.28
N PHE A 59 3.45 -4.23 -5.90
CA PHE A 59 3.71 -3.05 -6.72
C PHE A 59 5.18 -2.64 -6.57
N MET A 60 5.87 -2.42 -7.69
CA MET A 60 7.20 -1.84 -7.75
C MET A 60 7.15 -0.55 -8.54
N ASP A 61 7.90 0.46 -8.10
CA ASP A 61 7.92 1.80 -8.72
C ASP A 61 6.50 2.33 -9.01
N ALA A 62 5.62 2.20 -8.02
CA ALA A 62 4.20 2.30 -8.26
C ALA A 62 3.79 3.69 -8.78
N ALA A 63 2.89 3.71 -9.77
CA ALA A 63 2.38 4.96 -10.31
C ALA A 63 1.61 5.75 -9.25
N VAL A 64 1.77 7.07 -9.27
CA VAL A 64 1.02 8.02 -8.44
C VAL A 64 -0.06 8.71 -9.25
N ASN A 65 -1.10 9.17 -8.58
CA ASN A 65 -2.30 9.76 -9.20
C ASN A 65 -3.02 8.78 -10.16
N ALA A 66 -2.91 7.48 -9.88
CA ALA A 66 -3.53 6.39 -10.63
C ALA A 66 -4.01 5.31 -9.68
N VAL A 67 -5.06 4.58 -10.09
CA VAL A 67 -5.53 3.39 -9.37
C VAL A 67 -4.61 2.22 -9.70
N LEU A 68 -4.17 1.52 -8.66
CA LEU A 68 -3.37 0.30 -8.77
C LEU A 68 -4.20 -0.88 -8.28
N THR A 69 -4.07 -2.02 -8.93
CA THR A 69 -4.73 -3.28 -8.54
C THR A 69 -3.71 -4.41 -8.65
N SER A 70 -3.55 -5.17 -7.57
CA SER A 70 -2.59 -6.27 -7.50
C SER A 70 -3.07 -7.50 -8.27
N GLU A 71 -2.18 -8.46 -8.46
CA GLU A 71 -2.57 -9.85 -8.67
C GLU A 71 -3.28 -10.43 -7.44
N VAL A 72 -3.81 -11.65 -7.57
CA VAL A 72 -4.47 -12.36 -6.47
C VAL A 72 -3.44 -12.75 -5.41
N ILE A 73 -3.79 -12.46 -4.16
CA ILE A 73 -3.00 -12.77 -2.95
C ILE A 73 -3.79 -13.80 -2.15
N THR A 74 -3.17 -14.93 -1.83
CA THR A 74 -3.75 -15.96 -0.96
C THR A 74 -3.40 -15.68 0.49
N VAL A 75 -4.41 -15.56 1.34
CA VAL A 75 -4.28 -15.43 2.80
C VAL A 75 -4.56 -16.80 3.42
N THR A 76 -3.59 -17.36 4.14
CA THR A 76 -3.66 -18.73 4.71
C THR A 76 -3.56 -18.78 6.22
N ASP A 77 -3.19 -17.68 6.88
CA ASP A 77 -2.95 -17.60 8.33
C ASP A 77 -3.88 -16.57 9.01
N GLY A 78 -4.93 -16.17 8.31
CA GLY A 78 -5.88 -15.17 8.77
C GLY A 78 -5.35 -13.74 8.77
N THR A 79 -4.17 -13.49 8.19
CA THR A 79 -3.53 -12.17 8.19
C THR A 79 -3.03 -11.76 6.81
N LEU A 80 -3.26 -10.49 6.45
CA LEU A 80 -2.60 -9.84 5.32
C LEU A 80 -1.76 -8.67 5.83
N THR A 81 -0.45 -8.73 5.63
CA THR A 81 0.45 -7.59 5.89
C THR A 81 0.71 -6.82 4.61
N LEU A 82 0.80 -5.50 4.71
CA LEU A 82 1.26 -4.62 3.65
C LEU A 82 2.39 -3.74 4.17
N ASP A 83 3.58 -3.89 3.60
CA ASP A 83 4.70 -3.00 3.82
C ASP A 83 4.86 -2.09 2.62
N ILE A 84 4.92 -0.78 2.85
CA ILE A 84 5.04 0.25 1.82
C ILE A 84 6.32 1.03 2.08
N THR A 85 7.21 1.07 1.12
CA THR A 85 8.46 1.83 1.17
C THR A 85 8.58 2.82 0.02
N SER A 86 9.45 3.81 0.15
CA SER A 86 9.82 4.71 -0.95
C SER A 86 11.20 5.30 -0.69
N ASP A 87 11.96 5.50 -1.77
CA ASP A 87 13.22 6.24 -1.74
C ASP A 87 13.01 7.76 -1.90
N ASP A 88 11.79 8.20 -2.23
CA ASP A 88 11.43 9.62 -2.26
C ASP A 88 11.23 10.16 -0.82
N LEU A 89 11.09 11.47 -0.71
CA LEU A 89 11.03 12.15 0.59
C LEU A 89 9.72 11.91 1.32
N CYS A 90 8.72 11.26 0.73
CA CYS A 90 7.41 11.09 1.32
C CYS A 90 6.69 9.84 0.77
N ILE A 91 5.87 9.22 1.61
CA ILE A 91 4.83 8.29 1.15
C ILE A 91 3.50 8.99 1.40
N ASN A 92 2.68 9.12 0.35
CA ASN A 92 1.35 9.70 0.43
C ASN A 92 0.33 8.74 -0.17
N ILE A 93 -0.37 8.03 0.72
CA ILE A 93 -1.40 7.07 0.38
C ILE A 93 -2.78 7.68 0.61
N CYS A 94 -3.69 7.48 -0.33
CA CYS A 94 -5.06 7.96 -0.24
C CYS A 94 -6.01 6.88 0.31
N TYR A 95 -5.85 5.64 -0.17
CA TYR A 95 -6.63 4.51 0.30
C TYR A 95 -5.95 3.17 0.06
N ILE A 96 -6.42 2.17 0.82
CA ILE A 96 -6.20 0.74 0.62
C ILE A 96 -7.58 0.08 0.60
N ARG A 97 -7.84 -0.74 -0.41
CA ARG A 97 -9.05 -1.55 -0.53
C ARG A 97 -8.67 -3.01 -0.71
N ILE A 98 -9.26 -3.88 0.11
CA ILE A 98 -9.05 -5.32 0.06
C ILE A 98 -10.36 -5.97 -0.38
N ILE A 99 -10.31 -6.70 -1.48
CA ILE A 99 -11.48 -7.20 -2.20
C ILE A 99 -11.31 -8.71 -2.34
N PHE A 100 -12.35 -9.51 -2.09
CA PHE A 100 -12.30 -10.94 -2.39
C PHE A 100 -12.05 -11.13 -3.89
N ALA A 101 -11.09 -11.99 -4.24
CA ALA A 101 -10.96 -12.49 -5.61
C ALA A 101 -12.18 -13.38 -5.88
N ALA A 102 -12.81 -13.17 -7.04
CA ALA A 102 -14.00 -13.92 -7.45
C ALA A 102 -13.61 -15.23 -8.15
#